data_AF-A0A9N9K023-F1
#
_entry.id   AF-A0A9N9K023-F1
#
_cell.length_a   1.000
_cell.length_b   1.000
_cell.length_c   1.000
_cell.angle_alpha   90.00
_cell.angle_beta   90.00
_cell.angle_gamma   90.00
#
_symmetry.space_group_name_H-M   'P 1'
#
loop_
_entity.id
_entity.type
_entity.pdbx_description
1 polymer ?
#
loop_
_entity_poly.entity_id
_entity_poly.type
_entity_poly.pdbx_seq_one_letter_code
_entity_poly.pdbx_strand_id
1 'polypeptide(L)' 'QNCDTKTGRFRQFTQLAHEKSPKKGTYAFYNYLMIGQQLCHNHYMRIVEPDRHQKAEVPISVEIDKDRPTNNNIAQ' A
#
# COMPACT_ATOMS: atom_id res chain seq x y z
N GLN A 1 -3.52 2.24 -20.77
CA GLN A 1 -4.09 1.17 -21.65
C GLN A 1 -4.60 0.01 -20.81
N ASN A 2 -5.57 -0.74 -21.33
CA ASN A 2 -6.14 -1.92 -20.68
C ASN A 2 -5.31 -3.15 -21.04
N CYS A 3 -4.73 -3.80 -20.04
CA CYS A 3 -3.66 -4.78 -20.21
C CYS A 3 -4.13 -6.24 -20.29
N ASP A 4 -5.41 -6.51 -19.97
CA ASP A 4 -5.95 -7.86 -19.85
C ASP A 4 -7.04 -8.08 -20.90
N THR A 5 -6.61 -8.39 -22.13
CA THR A 5 -7.50 -8.66 -23.27
C THR A 5 -8.13 -10.05 -23.21
N LYS A 6 -7.63 -10.94 -22.34
CA LYS A 6 -8.02 -12.36 -22.29
C LYS A 6 -9.24 -12.61 -21.40
N THR A 7 -9.35 -11.91 -20.28
CA THR A 7 -10.43 -12.16 -19.32
C THR A 7 -11.67 -11.33 -19.56
N GLY A 8 -11.55 -10.21 -20.29
CA GLY A 8 -12.63 -9.21 -20.46
C GLY A 8 -13.13 -8.59 -19.15
N ARG A 9 -12.49 -8.92 -18.02
CA ARG A 9 -12.89 -8.48 -16.68
C ARG A 9 -12.20 -7.18 -16.36
N PHE A 10 -12.96 -6.11 -16.49
CA PHE A 10 -12.51 -4.77 -16.13
C PHE A 10 -13.09 -4.34 -14.79
N ARG A 11 -12.33 -3.50 -14.10
CA ARG A 11 -12.74 -2.86 -12.86
C ARG A 11 -12.98 -1.40 -13.14
N GLN A 12 -14.13 -0.91 -12.72
CA GLN A 12 -14.42 0.51 -12.73
C GLN A 12 -13.59 1.20 -11.66
N PHE A 13 -12.95 2.32 -12.01
CA PHE A 13 -12.33 3.20 -11.05
C PHE A 13 -13.44 3.93 -10.28
N THR A 14 -13.70 3.52 -9.05
CA THR A 14 -14.81 4.02 -8.23
C THR A 14 -14.41 5.28 -7.46
N GLN A 15 -15.40 5.98 -6.89
CA GLN A 15 -15.17 7.07 -5.94
C GLN A 15 -14.25 6.65 -4.79
N LEU A 16 -14.48 5.46 -4.23
CA LEU A 16 -13.65 4.91 -3.15
C LEU A 16 -12.18 4.71 -3.59
N ALA A 17 -11.97 4.24 -4.82
CA ALA A 17 -10.62 4.08 -5.38
C ALA A 17 -9.90 5.43 -5.57
N HIS A 18 -10.64 6.44 -6.01
CA HIS A 18 -10.16 7.82 -6.14
C HIS A 18 -9.80 8.43 -4.77
N GLU A 19 -10.54 8.13 -3.70
CA GLU A 19 -10.22 8.60 -2.35
C GLU A 19 -9.04 7.86 -1.68
N LYS A 20 -8.85 6.58 -2.03
CA LYS A 20 -7.75 5.76 -1.49
C LYS A 20 -6.40 6.10 -2.11
N SER A 21 -6.35 6.26 -3.43
CA SER A 21 -5.08 6.35 -4.18
C SER A 21 -4.19 7.55 -3.81
N PRO A 22 -4.71 8.75 -3.48
CA PRO A 22 -3.87 9.85 -2.98
C PRO A 22 -3.22 9.53 -1.64
N LYS A 23 -3.94 8.88 -0.72
CA LYS A 23 -3.42 8.48 0.61
C LYS A 23 -2.27 7.48 0.51
N LYS A 24 -2.23 6.73 -0.59
CA LYS A 24 -1.20 5.75 -0.92
C LYS A 24 -0.09 6.32 -1.81
N GLY A 25 -0.16 7.61 -2.19
CA GLY A 25 0.82 8.26 -3.07
C GLY A 25 0.80 7.79 -4.53
N THR A 26 -0.13 6.91 -4.92
CA THR A 26 -0.17 6.34 -6.27
C THR A 26 -0.88 7.23 -7.26
N TYR A 27 -1.82 8.07 -6.81
CA TYR A 27 -2.65 8.87 -7.71
C TYR A 27 -1.83 9.88 -8.55
N ALA A 28 -0.71 10.38 -8.03
CA ALA A 28 0.16 11.31 -8.75
C ALA A 28 0.68 10.75 -10.08
N PHE A 29 0.91 9.44 -10.15
CA PHE A 29 1.37 8.75 -11.37
C PHE A 29 0.23 8.45 -12.36
N TYR A 30 -1.02 8.63 -11.93
CA TYR A 30 -2.22 8.26 -12.67
C TYR A 30 -3.28 9.38 -12.64
N ASN A 31 -2.85 10.64 -12.61
CA ASN A 31 -3.72 11.83 -12.48
C ASN A 31 -4.71 12.02 -13.65
N TYR A 32 -4.55 11.27 -14.73
CA TYR A 32 -5.46 11.23 -15.88
C TYR A 32 -6.69 10.31 -15.64
N LEU A 33 -6.74 9.56 -14.54
CA LEU A 33 -7.83 8.63 -14.26
C LEU A 33 -9.08 9.35 -13.77
N MET A 34 -10.18 9.12 -14.46
CA MET A 34 -11.50 9.62 -14.05
C MET A 34 -12.32 8.52 -13.38
N ILE A 35 -13.16 8.91 -12.42
CA ILE A 35 -14.18 8.03 -11.85
C ILE A 35 -15.05 7.49 -12.98
N GLY A 36 -15.33 6.20 -12.95
CA GLY A 36 -16.09 5.51 -13.99
C GLY A 36 -15.24 4.85 -15.08
N GLN A 37 -13.96 5.19 -15.19
CA GLN A 37 -13.05 4.60 -16.17
C GLN A 37 -12.78 3.11 -15.88
N GLN A 38 -12.77 2.29 -16.93
CA GLN A 38 -12.51 0.85 -16.82
C GLN A 38 -11.01 0.54 -16.92
N LEU A 39 -10.51 -0.30 -16.02
CA LEU A 39 -9.11 -0.70 -15.92
C LEU A 39 -8.99 -2.23 -15.87
N CYS A 40 -7.90 -2.79 -16.42
CA CYS A 40 -7.57 -4.19 -16.13
C CYS A 40 -7.39 -4.38 -14.63
N HIS A 41 -7.66 -5.59 -14.14
CA HIS A 41 -7.52 -5.93 -12.73
C HIS A 41 -6.14 -5.53 -12.17
N ASN A 42 -5.06 -5.84 -12.90
CA ASN A 42 -3.70 -5.52 -12.47
C ASN A 42 -3.44 -4.00 -12.37
N HIS A 43 -3.96 -3.21 -13.31
CA HIS A 43 -3.84 -1.75 -13.21
C HIS A 43 -4.61 -1.21 -12.02
N TYR A 44 -5.88 -1.59 -11.87
CA TYR A 44 -6.70 -1.17 -10.74
C TYR A 44 -5.99 -1.42 -9.40
N MET A 45 -5.39 -2.60 -9.25
CA MET A 45 -4.76 -2.98 -8.00
C MET A 45 -3.46 -2.23 -7.72
N ARG A 46 -2.64 -1.95 -8.74
CA ARG A 46 -1.44 -1.09 -8.58
C ARG A 46 -1.79 0.32 -8.10
N ILE A 47 -2.97 0.81 -8.45
CA ILE A 47 -3.43 2.15 -8.05
C ILE A 47 -4.04 2.12 -6.65
N VAL A 48 -4.97 1.21 -6.40
CA VAL A 48 -5.82 1.24 -5.19
C VAL A 48 -5.18 0.51 -4.01
N GLU A 49 -4.44 -0.57 -4.28
CA GLU A 49 -3.84 -1.43 -3.26
C GLU A 49 -2.37 -1.73 -3.64
N PRO A 50 -1.50 -0.70 -3.76
CA PRO A 50 -0.10 -0.88 -4.17
C PRO A 50 0.70 -1.78 -3.22
N ASP A 51 0.31 -1.79 -1.94
CA ASP A 51 1.01 -2.50 -0.87
C ASP A 51 0.45 -3.90 -0.63
N ARG A 52 -0.49 -4.39 -1.46
CA ARG A 52 -1.19 -5.67 -1.23
C ARG A 52 -0.25 -6.89 -1.13
N HIS A 53 0.98 -6.77 -1.63
CA HIS A 53 2.00 -7.82 -1.52
C HIS A 53 3.18 -7.42 -0.62
N GLN A 54 3.18 -6.21 -0.08
CA GLN A 54 4.12 -5.86 0.98
C GLN A 54 3.61 -6.57 2.23
N LYS A 55 4.43 -7.49 2.76
CA LYS A 55 4.17 -8.05 4.08
C LYS A 55 4.13 -6.85 5.03
N ALA A 56 3.08 -6.73 5.82
CA ALA A 56 3.04 -5.70 6.85
C ALA A 56 4.30 -5.89 7.70
N GLU A 57 5.25 -4.97 7.58
CA GLU A 57 6.27 -4.84 8.61
C GLU A 57 5.48 -4.38 9.83
N VAL A 58 5.18 -5.34 10.69
CA VAL A 58 4.58 -5.09 11.99
C VAL A 58 5.47 -4.04 12.63
N PRO A 59 4.98 -2.84 12.96
CA PRO A 59 5.75 -1.93 13.78
C PRO A 59 6.03 -2.72 15.06
N ILE A 60 7.30 -3.02 15.31
CA ILE A 60 7.69 -3.55 16.61
C ILE A 60 7.32 -2.45 17.59
N SER A 61 6.20 -2.62 18.28
CA SER A 61 5.92 -1.89 19.51
C SER A 61 7.04 -2.28 20.46
N VAL A 62 8.13 -1.51 20.48
CA VAL A 62 9.14 -1.65 21.49
C VAL A 62 8.50 -1.14 22.77
N GLU A 63 7.86 -2.04 23.52
CA GLU A 63 7.61 -1.82 24.92
C GLU A 63 8.99 -1.70 25.57
N ILE A 64 9.41 -0.46 25.83
CA ILE A 64 10.61 -0.18 26.62
C ILE A 64 10.27 -0.61 28.05
N ASP A 65 10.58 -1.87 28.37
CA ASP A 65 10.59 -2.36 29.74
C ASP A 65 11.56 -1.49 30.55
N LYS A 66 10.99 -0.73 31.50
CA LYS A 66 11.68 0.27 32.32
C LYS A 66 12.44 -0.30 33.52
N ASP A 67 12.72 -1.60 33.58
CA ASP A 67 13.31 -2.25 34.77
C ASP A 67 14.42 -3.27 34.45
N ARG A 68 15.48 -2.85 33.77
CA ARG A 68 16.75 -3.60 33.79
C ARG A 68 17.88 -2.72 34.34
N PRO A 69 18.42 -3.00 35.55
CA PRO A 69 19.56 -2.27 36.06
C PRO A 69 20.82 -2.61 35.25
N THR A 70 21.45 -1.59 34.68
CA THR A 70 22.80 -1.68 34.09
C THR A 70 23.83 -1.92 35.19
N ASN A 71 24.35 -3.14 35.28
CA ASN A 71 25.61 -3.41 35.98
C ASN A 71 26.75 -3.41 34.96
N ASN A 72 27.44 -2.27 34.87
CA ASN A 72 28.75 -2.18 34.23
C ASN A 72 29.81 -2.64 35.24
N ASN A 73 30.42 -3.79 34.99
CA ASN A 73 31.72 -4.15 35.57
C ASN A 73 32.53 -4.91 34.52
N ILE A 74 33.35 -4.17 33.77
CA ILE A 74 34.45 -4.75 32.98
C ILE A 74 35.65 -4.81 33.93
N ALA A 75 36.10 -6.03 34.20
CA ALA A 75 37.30 -6.30 34.97
C ALA A 75 38.55 -5.75 34.27
N GLN A 76 39.46 -5.14 35.05
CA GLN A 76 40.90 -5.12 34.81
C GLN A 76 41.60 -5.59 36.08
#